data_AF-A0A7C5BJE2-F1
#
_entry.id   AF-A0A7C5BJE2-F1
#
_cell.length_a   1.000
_cell.length_b   1.000
_cell.length_c   1.000
_cell.angle_alpha   90.00
_cell.angle_beta   90.00
_cell.angle_gamma   90.00
#
_symmetry.space_group_name_H-M   'P 1'
#
loop_
_entity.id
_entity.type
_entity.pdbx_description
1 polymer ?
#
loop_
_entity_poly.entity_id
_entity_poly.type
_entity_poly.pdbx_seq_one_letter_code
_entity_poly.pdbx_strand_id
1 'polypeptide(L)'
;FKSESFLGVTTSYLGIDGYPISFIKTTVFGADAIYGGTQGFFTTLSLPFQGLSPVPSTLASLFSTPFYAPLFWFSTNMLFWVFWLSFLLGLTNSLPILITDGGQFLKDTLYIFGTKRKIKSLSNEKTAGAISNYLGLFIVFLIFWELLIPRII
;
A
#
# COMPACT_ATOMS: atom_id res chain seq x y z
N PHE A 1 -14.64 -33.67 1.95
CA PHE A 1 -14.91 -32.57 2.90
C PHE A 1 -14.54 -32.98 4.33
N LYS A 2 -13.28 -33.40 4.57
CA LYS A 2 -12.80 -33.89 5.87
C LYS A 2 -11.42 -33.25 6.06
N SER A 3 -11.17 -32.60 7.20
CA SER A 3 -9.93 -31.89 7.58
C SER A 3 -9.67 -30.46 7.07
N GLU A 4 -10.69 -29.74 6.59
CA GLU A 4 -10.56 -28.27 6.40
C GLU A 4 -11.02 -27.57 7.69
N SER A 5 -10.13 -26.77 8.30
CA SER A 5 -10.49 -25.87 9.41
C SER A 5 -10.86 -24.51 8.82
N PHE A 6 -11.96 -23.92 9.28
CA PHE A 6 -12.44 -22.61 8.84
C PHE A 6 -12.30 -21.59 9.97
N LEU A 7 -11.97 -20.34 9.62
CA LEU A 7 -11.95 -19.21 10.57
C LEU A 7 -13.02 -18.19 10.20
N GLY A 8 -13.88 -17.87 11.18
CA GLY A 8 -14.97 -16.91 11.03
C GLY A 8 -16.28 -17.55 10.55
N VAL A 9 -17.40 -17.02 11.05
CA VAL A 9 -18.76 -17.30 10.56
C VAL A 9 -19.36 -15.95 10.23
N THR A 10 -19.53 -15.64 8.95
CA THR A 10 -20.27 -14.44 8.52
C THR A 10 -21.58 -14.87 7.89
N THR A 11 -22.69 -14.30 8.36
CA THR A 11 -24.01 -14.51 7.76
C THR A 11 -24.18 -13.53 6.61
N SER A 12 -23.99 -14.00 5.39
CA SER A 12 -24.28 -13.23 4.18
C SER A 12 -25.70 -13.56 3.67
N TYR A 13 -26.24 -12.73 2.78
CA TYR A 13 -27.57 -12.92 2.19
C TYR A 13 -27.73 -14.25 1.41
N LEU A 14 -26.62 -14.99 1.19
CA LEU A 14 -26.56 -16.28 0.49
C LEU A 14 -26.06 -17.45 1.36
N GLY A 15 -25.82 -17.26 2.67
CA GLY A 15 -25.44 -18.34 3.59
C GLY A 15 -24.28 -18.01 4.54
N ILE A 16 -23.77 -19.05 5.21
CA ILE A 16 -22.57 -19.02 6.06
C ILE A 16 -21.35 -19.10 5.15
N ASP A 17 -20.52 -18.05 5.16
CA ASP A 17 -19.22 -18.06 4.49
C ASP A 17 -18.10 -18.17 5.51
N GLY A 18 -17.03 -18.86 5.14
CA GLY A 18 -15.88 -19.14 5.99
C GLY A 18 -14.63 -19.30 5.14
N TYR A 19 -13.56 -18.59 5.50
CA TYR A 19 -12.30 -18.69 4.78
C TYR A 19 -11.56 -19.96 5.24
N PRO A 20 -11.09 -20.81 4.31
CA PRO A 20 -10.30 -21.98 4.67
C PRO A 20 -8.98 -21.52 5.29
N ILE A 21 -8.52 -22.22 6.32
CA ILE A 21 -7.28 -21.87 7.04
C ILE A 21 -6.06 -21.86 6.10
N SER A 22 -6.10 -22.66 5.04
CA SER A 22 -5.09 -22.72 3.98
C SER A 22 -4.98 -21.40 3.22
N PHE A 23 -6.11 -20.78 2.87
CA PHE A 23 -6.17 -19.47 2.24
C PHE A 23 -5.64 -18.38 3.19
N ILE A 24 -6.09 -18.37 4.46
CA ILE A 24 -5.59 -17.40 5.43
C ILE A 24 -4.08 -17.53 5.62
N LYS A 25 -3.54 -18.76 5.61
CA LYS A 25 -2.10 -18.99 5.69
C LYS A 25 -1.37 -18.37 4.49
N THR A 26 -1.83 -18.59 3.27
CA THR A 26 -1.14 -18.04 2.08
C THR A 26 -1.25 -16.53 2.01
N THR A 27 -2.38 -15.95 2.43
CA THR A 27 -2.58 -14.50 2.44
C THR A 27 -1.77 -13.82 3.55
N VAL A 28 -1.86 -14.30 4.80
CA VAL A 28 -1.20 -13.66 5.96
C VAL A 28 0.32 -13.71 5.88
N PHE A 29 0.89 -14.76 5.30
CA PHE A 29 2.33 -14.87 5.08
C PHE A 29 2.80 -14.30 3.73
N GLY A 30 1.92 -13.63 2.97
CA GLY A 30 2.27 -12.91 1.74
C GLY A 30 2.63 -13.80 0.55
N ALA A 31 2.32 -15.11 0.60
CA ALA A 31 2.48 -15.98 -0.56
C ALA A 31 1.55 -15.55 -1.71
N ASP A 32 0.35 -15.06 -1.37
CA ASP A 32 -0.59 -14.54 -2.36
C ASP A 32 -0.06 -13.30 -3.08
N ALA A 33 0.75 -12.46 -2.44
CA ALA A 33 1.39 -11.32 -3.11
C ALA A 33 2.35 -11.74 -4.22
N ILE A 34 2.96 -12.93 -4.10
CA ILE A 34 3.94 -13.45 -5.06
C ILE A 34 3.25 -14.31 -6.12
N TYR A 35 2.35 -15.21 -5.71
CA TYR A 35 1.76 -16.22 -6.59
C TYR A 35 0.35 -15.86 -7.08
N GLY A 36 -0.35 -14.97 -6.39
CA GLY A 36 -1.72 -14.53 -6.70
C GLY A 36 -1.81 -13.34 -7.67
N GLY A 37 -0.69 -12.93 -8.27
CA GLY A 37 -0.63 -11.81 -9.21
C GLY A 37 -1.06 -10.48 -8.59
N THR A 38 -1.69 -9.62 -9.39
CA THR A 38 -2.13 -8.28 -8.92
C THR A 38 -3.20 -8.36 -7.85
N GLN A 39 -4.13 -9.31 -7.96
CA GLN A 39 -5.18 -9.50 -6.98
C GLN A 39 -4.59 -9.92 -5.63
N GLY A 40 -3.69 -10.91 -5.62
CA GLY A 40 -3.02 -11.37 -4.40
C GLY A 40 -2.12 -10.30 -3.76
N PHE A 41 -1.55 -9.41 -4.57
CA PHE A 41 -0.82 -8.25 -4.07
C PHE A 41 -1.74 -7.28 -3.32
N PHE A 42 -2.88 -6.89 -3.91
CA PHE A 42 -3.82 -5.98 -3.26
C PHE A 42 -4.50 -6.60 -2.03
N THR A 43 -4.79 -7.91 -2.04
CA THR A 43 -5.31 -8.58 -0.84
C THR A 43 -4.30 -8.51 0.30
N THR A 44 -3.03 -8.77 0.02
CA THR A 44 -1.94 -8.68 1.02
C THR A 44 -1.79 -7.25 1.55
N LEU A 45 -1.84 -6.23 0.68
CA LEU A 45 -1.81 -4.82 1.09
C LEU A 45 -3.01 -4.43 1.94
N SER A 46 -4.16 -5.11 1.78
CA SER A 46 -5.37 -4.80 2.52
C SER A 46 -5.41 -5.38 3.95
N LEU A 47 -4.55 -6.36 4.25
CA LEU A 47 -4.55 -7.09 5.52
C LEU A 47 -4.46 -6.21 6.78
N PRO A 48 -3.65 -5.12 6.82
CA PRO A 48 -3.58 -4.28 8.01
C PRO A 48 -4.89 -3.56 8.30
N PHE A 49 -5.62 -3.13 7.26
CA PHE A 49 -6.92 -2.49 7.42
C PHE A 49 -7.99 -3.47 7.95
N GLN A 50 -7.77 -4.78 7.76
CA GLN A 50 -8.63 -5.83 8.29
C GLN A 50 -8.21 -6.28 9.70
N GLY A 51 -7.11 -5.75 10.25
CA GLY A 51 -6.57 -6.17 11.55
C GLY A 51 -5.96 -7.58 11.55
N LEU A 52 -5.71 -8.15 10.37
CA LEU A 52 -5.07 -9.46 10.22
C LEU A 52 -3.55 -9.37 10.15
N SER A 53 -3.00 -8.16 9.99
CA SER A 53 -1.56 -7.88 9.97
C SER A 53 -1.25 -6.57 10.73
N PRO A 54 -0.24 -6.50 11.61
CA PRO A 54 0.64 -7.61 12.03
C PRO A 54 -0.17 -8.73 12.69
N VAL A 55 0.28 -9.97 12.53
CA VAL A 55 -0.51 -11.16 12.87
C VAL A 55 -0.91 -11.14 14.36
N PRO A 56 -2.22 -11.10 14.68
CA PRO A 56 -2.68 -11.09 16.06
C PRO A 56 -2.24 -12.35 16.82
N SER A 57 -2.02 -12.25 18.13
CA SER A 57 -1.57 -13.37 18.97
C SER A 57 -2.53 -14.57 18.93
N THR A 58 -3.83 -14.32 18.82
CA THR A 58 -4.87 -15.34 18.68
C THR A 58 -4.71 -16.11 17.37
N LEU A 59 -4.46 -15.42 16.26
CA LEU A 59 -4.23 -16.03 14.95
C LEU A 59 -2.87 -16.72 14.88
N ALA A 60 -1.85 -16.14 15.50
CA ALA A 60 -0.51 -16.69 15.61
C ALA A 60 -0.50 -18.07 16.31
N SER A 61 -1.33 -18.27 17.34
CA SER A 61 -1.44 -19.55 18.05
C SER A 61 -1.98 -20.70 17.20
N LEU A 62 -2.62 -20.40 16.06
CA LEU A 62 -3.19 -21.41 15.15
C LEU A 62 -2.16 -21.95 14.15
N PHE A 63 -0.97 -21.32 14.06
CA PHE A 63 0.08 -21.70 13.13
C PHE A 63 1.26 -22.36 13.84
N SER A 64 1.74 -23.47 13.28
CA SER A 64 3.03 -24.06 13.67
C SER A 64 4.17 -23.24 13.09
N THR A 65 5.09 -22.76 13.93
CA THR A 65 6.28 -22.03 13.50
C THR A 65 7.40 -23.00 13.11
N PRO A 66 8.23 -22.67 12.10
CA PRO A 66 9.33 -23.55 11.65
C PRO A 66 10.48 -23.64 12.66
N PHE A 67 10.60 -22.68 13.57
CA PHE A 67 11.60 -22.63 14.64
C PHE A 67 11.00 -21.96 15.89
N TYR A 68 11.85 -21.64 16.88
CA TYR A 68 11.47 -21.00 18.16
C TYR A 68 10.46 -19.87 17.96
N ALA A 69 9.22 -20.11 18.42
CA ALA A 69 8.06 -19.31 18.08
C ALA A 69 8.21 -17.80 18.40
N PRO A 70 8.74 -17.38 19.56
CA PRO A 70 8.92 -15.96 19.86
C PRO A 70 9.85 -15.25 18.87
N LEU A 71 10.92 -15.90 18.43
CA LEU A 71 11.85 -15.32 17.47
C LEU A 71 11.23 -15.21 16.07
N PHE A 72 10.43 -16.21 15.67
CA PHE A 72 9.73 -16.19 14.38
C PHE A 72 8.76 -15.01 14.33
N TRP A 73 7.87 -14.89 15.33
CA TRP A 73 6.88 -13.81 15.38
C TRP A 73 7.51 -12.43 15.52
N PHE A 74 8.59 -12.31 16.30
CA PHE A 74 9.36 -11.06 16.39
C PHE A 74 9.93 -10.65 15.02
N SER A 75 10.53 -11.60 14.30
CA SER A 75 11.15 -11.35 12.99
C SER A 75 10.11 -10.98 11.94
N THR A 76 8.99 -11.71 11.88
CA THR A 76 7.87 -11.42 10.97
C THR A 76 7.29 -10.03 11.24
N ASN A 77 7.07 -9.68 12.51
CA ASN A 77 6.57 -8.35 12.88
C ASN A 77 7.57 -7.24 12.51
N MET A 78 8.86 -7.47 12.74
CA MET A 78 9.91 -6.50 12.36
C MET A 78 9.96 -6.29 10.84
N LEU A 79 9.94 -7.37 10.05
CA LEU A 79 9.90 -7.31 8.59
C LEU A 79 8.64 -6.61 8.08
N PHE A 80 7.48 -6.87 8.71
CA PHE A 80 6.24 -6.18 8.41
C PHE A 80 6.38 -4.66 8.57
N TRP A 81 6.94 -4.20 9.70
CA TRP A 81 7.12 -2.77 9.95
C TRP A 81 8.15 -2.14 9.01
N VAL A 82 9.28 -2.81 8.78
CA VAL A 82 10.29 -2.33 7.81
C VAL A 82 9.68 -2.20 6.42
N PHE A 83 8.93 -3.20 5.97
CA PHE A 83 8.22 -3.15 4.70
C PHE A 83 7.31 -1.94 4.61
N TRP A 84 6.41 -1.73 5.58
CA TRP A 84 5.47 -0.61 5.55
C TRP A 84 6.13 0.75 5.66
N LEU A 85 7.18 0.89 6.49
CA LEU A 85 7.95 2.13 6.59
C LEU A 85 8.63 2.46 5.25
N SER A 86 9.33 1.50 4.64
CA SER A 86 9.97 1.70 3.34
C SER A 86 8.96 1.94 2.23
N PHE A 87 7.82 1.25 2.25
CA PHE A 87 6.75 1.42 1.27
C PHE A 87 6.10 2.80 1.36
N LEU A 88 5.71 3.24 2.57
CA LEU A 88 5.14 4.57 2.78
C LEU A 88 6.14 5.69 2.49
N LEU A 89 7.42 5.49 2.83
CA LEU A 89 8.48 6.42 2.47
C LEU A 89 8.62 6.54 0.94
N GLY A 90 8.63 5.41 0.23
CA GLY A 90 8.67 5.39 -1.23
C GLY A 90 7.47 6.07 -1.88
N LEU A 91 6.26 5.80 -1.38
CA LEU A 91 5.03 6.46 -1.84
C LEU A 91 5.08 7.97 -1.61
N THR A 92 5.48 8.40 -0.41
CA THR A 92 5.58 9.83 -0.06
C THR A 92 6.62 10.52 -0.93
N ASN A 93 7.79 9.92 -1.12
CA ASN A 93 8.85 10.47 -1.98
C ASN A 93 8.42 10.53 -3.45
N SER A 94 7.55 9.62 -3.90
CA SER A 94 7.05 9.60 -5.28
C SER A 94 5.95 10.64 -5.53
N LEU A 95 5.43 11.31 -4.50
CA LEU A 95 4.39 12.32 -4.69
C LEU A 95 4.93 13.50 -5.52
N PRO A 96 4.11 14.11 -6.39
CA PRO A 96 4.52 15.25 -7.20
C PRO A 96 4.43 16.57 -6.41
N ILE A 97 5.06 16.63 -5.24
CA ILE A 97 5.05 17.78 -4.33
C ILE A 97 6.45 18.41 -4.31
N LEU A 98 6.53 19.72 -4.06
CA LEU A 98 7.78 20.49 -4.13
C LEU A 98 8.87 20.02 -3.15
N ILE A 99 8.47 19.43 -2.01
CA ILE A 99 9.40 18.94 -0.96
C ILE A 99 9.89 17.52 -1.28
N THR A 100 9.19 16.76 -2.13
CA THR A 100 9.43 15.34 -2.38
C THR A 100 10.18 15.12 -3.70
N ASP A 101 10.97 14.05 -3.78
CA ASP A 101 11.79 13.72 -4.96
C ASP A 101 10.94 13.60 -6.25
N GLY A 102 9.68 13.16 -6.12
CA GLY A 102 8.71 13.03 -7.20
C GLY A 102 8.33 14.37 -7.85
N GLY A 103 8.36 15.49 -7.12
CA GLY A 103 8.11 16.82 -7.69
C GLY A 103 9.24 17.29 -8.60
N GLN A 104 10.49 16.97 -8.23
CA GLN A 104 11.65 17.23 -9.07
C GLN A 104 11.66 16.31 -10.29
N PHE A 105 11.35 15.02 -10.11
CA PHE A 105 11.18 14.07 -11.21
C PHE A 105 10.09 14.50 -12.20
N LEU A 106 8.96 15.04 -11.71
CA LEU A 106 7.90 15.59 -12.55
C LEU A 106 8.40 16.79 -13.37
N LYS A 107 9.10 17.74 -12.74
CA LYS A 107 9.69 18.91 -13.42
C LYS A 107 10.60 18.46 -14.57
N ASP A 108 11.50 17.51 -14.30
CA ASP A 108 12.46 17.02 -15.30
C ASP A 108 11.77 16.26 -16.43
N THR A 109 10.74 15.47 -16.10
CA THR A 109 9.90 14.78 -17.09
C THR A 109 9.18 15.78 -18.00
N LEU A 110 8.60 16.85 -17.44
CA LEU A 110 7.92 17.91 -18.21
C LEU A 110 8.91 18.63 -19.14
N TYR A 111 10.11 18.94 -18.65
CA TYR A 111 11.15 19.59 -19.44
C TYR A 111 11.63 18.71 -20.60
N ILE A 112 11.94 17.43 -20.34
CA ILE A 112 12.37 16.46 -21.36
C ILE A 112 11.27 16.26 -22.39
N PHE A 113 10.02 16.11 -21.94
CA PHE A 113 8.87 15.95 -22.82
C PHE A 113 8.65 17.17 -23.72
N GLY A 114 8.72 18.37 -23.14
CA GLY A 114 8.63 19.63 -23.87
C GLY A 114 9.71 19.78 -24.93
N THR A 115 10.94 19.41 -24.59
CA THR A 115 12.08 19.45 -25.51
C THR A 115 11.91 18.44 -26.65
N LYS A 116 11.53 17.19 -26.36
CA LYS A 116 11.28 16.16 -27.38
C LYS A 116 10.14 16.55 -28.34
N ARG A 117 9.09 17.19 -27.83
CA ARG A 117 7.92 17.62 -28.62
C ARG A 117 8.04 19.03 -29.21
N LYS A 118 9.19 19.71 -29.03
CA LYS A 118 9.42 21.10 -29.46
C LYS A 118 8.36 22.10 -28.94
N ILE A 119 7.81 21.83 -27.75
CA ILE A 119 6.82 22.71 -27.11
C ILE A 119 7.58 23.81 -26.37
N LYS A 120 7.65 25.00 -26.98
CA LYS A 120 8.43 26.16 -26.49
C LYS A 120 8.12 26.55 -25.04
N SER A 121 6.89 26.28 -24.59
CA SER A 121 6.46 26.55 -23.21
C SER A 121 7.00 25.54 -22.20
N LEU A 122 7.10 24.25 -22.53
CA LEU A 122 7.59 23.22 -21.62
C LEU A 122 9.11 23.01 -21.72
N SER A 123 9.74 23.39 -22.85
CA SER A 123 11.19 23.38 -23.00
C SER A 123 11.89 24.53 -22.25
N ASN A 124 11.15 25.40 -21.57
CA ASN A 124 11.71 26.42 -20.68
C ASN A 124 11.65 25.90 -19.25
N GLU A 125 12.82 25.74 -18.62
CA GLU A 125 12.95 25.20 -17.27
C GLU A 125 12.16 26.03 -16.23
N LYS A 126 12.09 27.36 -16.40
CA LYS A 126 11.34 28.23 -15.50
C LYS A 126 9.84 27.95 -15.56
N THR A 127 9.32 27.72 -16.76
CA THR A 127 7.90 27.44 -16.98
C THR A 127 7.55 26.02 -16.52
N ALA A 128 8.40 25.03 -16.83
CA ALA A 128 8.23 23.66 -16.35
C ALA A 128 8.28 23.59 -14.81
N GLY A 129 9.21 24.34 -14.19
CA GLY A 129 9.30 24.48 -12.74
C GLY A 129 8.06 25.15 -12.14
N ALA A 130 7.58 26.25 -12.73
CA ALA A 130 6.36 26.91 -12.28
C ALA A 130 5.14 25.97 -12.36
N ILE A 131 4.97 25.24 -13.47
CA ILE A 131 3.90 24.26 -13.65
C ILE A 131 4.00 23.15 -12.60
N SER A 132 5.19 22.57 -12.39
CA SER A 132 5.40 21.53 -11.37
C SER A 132 5.05 22.05 -9.97
N ASN A 133 5.46 23.28 -9.64
CA ASN A 133 5.17 23.89 -8.35
C ASN A 133 3.67 24.14 -8.15
N TYR A 134 2.97 24.65 -9.16
CA TYR A 134 1.52 24.86 -9.10
C TYR A 134 0.77 23.52 -8.99
N LEU A 135 1.20 22.49 -9.73
CA LEU A 135 0.64 21.14 -9.61
C LEU A 135 0.87 20.57 -8.21
N GLY A 136 2.07 20.71 -7.65
CA GLY A 136 2.37 20.25 -6.29
C GLY A 136 1.54 20.97 -5.24
N LEU A 137 1.40 22.30 -5.33
CA LEU A 137 0.54 23.08 -4.43
C LEU A 137 -0.93 22.68 -4.57
N PHE A 138 -1.38 22.44 -5.80
CA PHE A 138 -2.75 21.98 -6.08
C PHE A 138 -3.01 20.59 -5.48
N ILE A 139 -2.07 19.65 -5.59
CA ILE A 139 -2.17 18.32 -4.96
C ILE A 139 -2.25 18.44 -3.44
N VAL A 140 -1.40 19.27 -2.82
CA VAL A 140 -1.46 19.52 -1.38
C VAL A 140 -2.82 20.11 -0.99
N PHE A 141 -3.33 21.06 -1.77
CA PHE A 141 -4.66 21.62 -1.56
C PHE A 141 -5.75 20.54 -1.64
N LEU A 142 -5.72 19.64 -2.63
CA LEU A 142 -6.66 18.53 -2.75
C LEU A 142 -6.61 17.58 -1.54
N ILE A 143 -5.41 17.24 -1.07
CA ILE A 143 -5.24 16.39 0.13
C ILE A 143 -5.87 17.06 1.35
N PHE A 144 -5.58 18.35 1.59
CA PHE A 144 -6.20 19.07 2.71
C PHE A 144 -7.71 19.19 2.55
N TRP A 145 -8.19 19.42 1.33
CA TRP A 145 -9.61 19.50 1.02
C TRP A 145 -10.33 18.19 1.36
N GLU A 146 -9.80 17.04 0.95
CA GLU A 146 -10.35 15.70 1.27
C GLU A 146 -10.31 15.38 2.77
N LEU A 147 -9.33 15.88 3.51
CA LEU A 147 -9.24 15.67 4.95
C LEU A 147 -10.18 16.58 5.77
N LEU A 148 -10.48 17.77 5.26
CA LEU A 148 -11.27 18.79 5.96
C LEU A 148 -12.78 18.65 5.69
N ILE A 149 -13.21 18.34 4.48
CA ILE A 149 -14.65 18.21 4.14
C ILE A 149 -15.39 17.23 5.06
N PRO A 150 -14.91 15.99 5.28
CA PRO A 150 -15.63 15.01 6.09
C PRO A 150 -15.71 15.37 7.57
N ARG A 151 -15.00 16.41 8.00
CA ARG A 151 -15.01 16.89 9.40
C ARG A 151 -15.95 18.07 9.61
N ILE A 152 -16.39 18.74 8.56
CA ILE A 152 -17.20 19.96 8.64
C ILE A 152 -18.69 19.67 8.34
N ILE A 153 -18.96 18.62 7.55
CA ILE A 153 -20.30 18.09 7.26
C ILE A 153 -20.57 16.90 8.17
#